data_AF-A0A357Y0Y0-F1
#
_entry.id   AF-A0A357Y0Y0-F1
#
_cell.length_a   1.000
_cell.length_b   1.000
_cell.length_c   1.000
_cell.angle_alpha   90.00
_cell.angle_beta   90.00
_cell.angle_gamma   90.00
#
_symmetry.space_group_name_H-M   'P 1'
#
loop_
_entity.id
_entity.type
_entity.pdbx_description
1 polymer ?
#
loop_
_entity_poly.entity_id
_entity_poly.type
_entity_poly.pdbx_seq_one_letter_code
_entity_poly.pdbx_strand_id
1 'polypeptide(L)'
;MKASFSSKAKKKMERDAARGGWIGLIELPLIPAFAAWLSCRHGYLLQSPDTGEALVAYRDGITIRVLYDGRRTRCSRGVMALWHVFECFCLGRQI
;
A
#
# COMPACT_ATOMS: atom_id res chain seq x y z
N MET A 1 26.11 7.25 -0.82
CA MET A 1 26.43 5.90 -0.30
C MET A 1 25.40 4.92 -0.84
N LYS A 2 25.79 3.87 -1.57
CA LYS A 2 24.84 2.79 -1.94
C LYS A 2 24.61 1.96 -0.69
N ALA A 3 23.41 2.02 -0.11
CA ALA A 3 23.05 1.14 1.01
C ALA A 3 23.15 -0.32 0.54
N SER A 4 24.15 -1.05 1.03
CA SER A 4 24.29 -2.48 0.74
C SER A 4 23.34 -3.24 1.65
N PHE A 5 22.15 -3.59 1.17
CA PHE A 5 21.25 -4.47 1.89
C PHE A 5 21.95 -5.77 2.25
N SER A 6 21.84 -6.19 3.51
CA SER A 6 22.39 -7.47 3.96
C SER A 6 21.77 -8.64 3.16
N SER A 7 22.49 -9.75 3.03
CA SER A 7 21.98 -10.95 2.35
C SER A 7 20.63 -11.43 2.92
N LYS A 8 20.43 -11.30 4.25
CA LYS A 8 19.15 -11.58 4.91
C LYS A 8 18.05 -10.61 4.50
N ALA A 9 18.35 -9.31 4.42
CA ALA A 9 17.38 -8.30 3.97
C ALA A 9 16.97 -8.55 2.51
N LYS A 10 17.92 -8.84 1.62
CA LYS A 10 17.63 -9.18 0.22
C LYS A 10 16.73 -10.42 0.09
N LYS A 11 17.05 -11.51 0.80
CA LYS A 11 16.20 -12.72 0.82
C LYS A 11 14.81 -12.48 1.38
N LYS A 12 14.66 -11.56 2.35
CA LYS A 12 13.36 -11.16 2.87
C LYS A 12 12.59 -10.36 1.82
N MET A 13 13.22 -9.37 1.19
CA MET A 13 12.63 -8.60 0.09
C MET A 13 12.18 -9.50 -1.07
N GLU A 14 12.98 -10.49 -1.45
CA GLU A 14 12.63 -11.47 -2.49
C GLU A 14 11.42 -12.33 -2.09
N ARG A 15 11.37 -12.81 -0.85
CA ARG A 15 10.21 -13.56 -0.34
C ARG A 15 8.96 -12.72 -0.26
N ASP A 16 9.08 -11.48 0.20
CA ASP A 16 7.96 -10.55 0.31
C ASP A 16 7.44 -10.18 -1.09
N ALA A 17 8.34 -9.97 -2.06
CA ALA A 17 8.00 -9.78 -3.46
C ALA A 17 7.32 -11.01 -4.08
N ALA A 18 7.75 -12.22 -3.74
CA ALA A 18 7.17 -13.47 -4.23
C ALA A 18 5.78 -13.78 -3.62
N ARG A 19 5.47 -13.24 -2.44
CA ARG A 19 4.22 -13.52 -1.70
C ARG A 19 2.96 -12.95 -2.35
N GLY A 20 3.11 -12.00 -3.29
CA GLY A 20 2.01 -11.38 -4.02
C GLY A 20 1.10 -10.46 -3.19
N GLY A 21 1.25 -10.43 -1.87
CA GLY A 21 0.47 -9.59 -0.97
C GLY A 21 1.22 -9.25 0.32
N TRP A 22 1.01 -8.03 0.80
CA TRP A 22 1.64 -7.45 1.98
C TRP A 22 0.63 -7.36 3.11
N ILE A 23 0.99 -7.85 4.29
CA ILE A 23 0.11 -7.91 5.47
C ILE A 23 0.62 -6.91 6.51
N GLY A 24 -0.27 -6.04 7.00
CA GLY A 24 0.02 -5.04 8.02
C GLY A 24 0.91 -3.89 7.54
N LEU A 25 1.05 -3.70 6.23
CA LEU A 25 1.87 -2.62 5.67
C LEU A 25 1.16 -1.27 5.82
N ILE A 26 -0.13 -1.22 5.51
CA ILE A 26 -0.93 0.00 5.55
C ILE A 26 -1.54 0.14 6.93
N GLU A 27 -1.21 1.23 7.64
CA GLU A 27 -1.81 1.51 8.94
C GLU A 27 -3.26 1.98 8.75
N LEU A 28 -4.21 1.31 9.43
CA LEU A 28 -5.63 1.62 9.34
C LEU A 28 -5.97 3.11 9.55
N PRO A 29 -5.38 3.83 10.54
CA PRO A 29 -5.66 5.24 10.77
C PRO A 29 -5.22 6.17 9.64
N LEU A 30 -4.28 5.74 8.80
CA LEU A 30 -3.73 6.54 7.72
C LEU A 30 -4.44 6.31 6.38
N ILE A 31 -5.38 5.37 6.32
CA ILE A 31 -6.16 5.07 5.11
C ILE A 31 -6.91 6.30 4.57
N PRO A 32 -7.58 7.14 5.39
CA PRO A 32 -8.25 8.33 4.86
C PRO A 32 -7.30 9.31 4.16
N ALA A 33 -6.11 9.53 4.74
CA ALA A 33 -5.10 10.42 4.15
C ALA A 33 -4.55 9.83 2.84
N PHE A 34 -4.32 8.52 2.82
CA PHE A 34 -3.88 7.81 1.62
C PHE A 34 -4.95 7.83 0.51
N ALA A 35 -6.22 7.64 0.86
CA ALA A 35 -7.34 7.72 -0.07
C ALA A 35 -7.47 9.13 -0.69
N ALA A 36 -7.35 10.19 0.12
CA ALA A 36 -7.33 11.56 -0.37
C ALA A 36 -6.13 11.83 -1.30
N TRP A 37 -4.96 11.29 -0.98
CA TRP A 37 -3.79 11.41 -1.85
C TRP A 37 -3.98 10.70 -3.20
N LEU A 38 -4.59 9.50 -3.19
CA LEU A 38 -4.91 8.74 -4.40
C LEU A 38 -5.89 9.49 -5.30
N SER A 39 -6.93 10.08 -4.74
CA SER A 39 -7.94 10.82 -5.53
C SER A 39 -7.41 12.15 -6.04
N CYS A 40 -6.76 12.95 -5.20
CA CYS A 40 -6.30 14.29 -5.58
C CYS A 40 -5.10 14.29 -6.52
N ARG A 41 -4.13 13.39 -6.33
CA ARG A 41 -2.85 13.42 -7.08
C ARG A 41 -2.70 12.33 -8.11
N HIS A 42 -3.43 11.23 -7.97
CA HIS A 42 -3.29 10.06 -8.83
C HIS A 42 -4.54 9.68 -9.60
N GLY A 43 -5.59 10.54 -9.59
CA GLY A 43 -6.77 10.39 -10.42
C GLY A 43 -7.60 9.15 -10.13
N TYR A 44 -7.44 8.54 -8.96
CA TYR A 44 -8.26 7.41 -8.55
C TYR A 44 -9.64 7.87 -8.10
N LEU A 45 -10.68 7.20 -8.57
CA LEU A 45 -12.04 7.34 -8.09
C LEU A 45 -12.23 6.44 -6.86
N LEU A 46 -12.47 7.04 -5.71
CA LEU A 46 -12.76 6.30 -4.49
C LEU A 46 -14.13 5.63 -4.61
N GLN A 47 -14.20 4.37 -4.21
CA GLN A 47 -15.44 3.61 -4.16
C GLN A 47 -15.80 3.32 -2.71
N SER A 48 -17.09 3.10 -2.44
CA SER A 48 -17.52 2.61 -1.13
C SER A 48 -16.90 1.23 -0.90
N PRO A 49 -16.13 1.02 0.19
CA PRO A 49 -15.60 -0.30 0.50
C PRO A 49 -16.72 -1.27 0.91
N ASP A 50 -16.58 -2.54 0.53
CA ASP A 50 -17.46 -3.62 0.98
C ASP A 50 -16.94 -4.29 2.28
N THR A 51 -17.69 -5.26 2.80
CA THR A 51 -17.28 -6.05 3.97
C THR A 51 -15.90 -6.67 3.77
N GLY A 52 -14.97 -6.38 4.69
CA GLY A 52 -13.59 -6.87 4.63
C GLY A 52 -12.66 -6.00 3.79
N GLU A 53 -13.15 -4.88 3.26
CA GLU A 53 -12.36 -3.89 2.54
C GLU A 53 -12.26 -2.60 3.36
N ALA A 54 -11.05 -2.07 3.47
CA ALA A 54 -10.80 -0.79 4.13
C ALA A 54 -10.65 0.36 3.13
N LEU A 55 -10.27 0.06 1.88
CA LEU A 55 -10.17 1.03 0.80
C LEU A 55 -10.38 0.33 -0.54
N VAL A 56 -11.18 0.95 -1.41
CA VAL A 56 -11.31 0.58 -2.81
C VAL A 56 -11.18 1.85 -3.64
N ALA A 57 -10.35 1.79 -4.68
CA ALA A 57 -10.26 2.88 -5.63
C ALA A 57 -10.05 2.34 -7.05
N TYR A 58 -10.59 3.06 -8.03
CA TYR A 58 -10.59 2.66 -9.42
C TYR A 58 -9.96 3.73 -10.30
N ARG A 59 -9.16 3.31 -11.28
CA ARG A 59 -8.62 4.19 -12.31
C ARG A 59 -8.35 3.39 -13.58
N ASP A 60 -8.84 3.85 -14.73
CA ASP A 60 -8.46 3.36 -16.06
C ASP A 60 -8.46 1.81 -16.19
N GLY A 61 -9.51 1.15 -15.69
CA GLY A 61 -9.62 -0.31 -15.70
C GLY A 61 -8.89 -1.05 -14.57
N ILE A 62 -8.16 -0.33 -13.72
CA ILE A 62 -7.40 -0.87 -12.59
C ILE A 62 -8.13 -0.56 -11.29
N THR A 63 -8.52 -1.61 -10.57
CA THR A 63 -9.03 -1.50 -9.20
C THR A 63 -7.92 -1.81 -8.21
N ILE A 64 -7.67 -0.90 -7.28
CA ILE A 64 -6.83 -1.13 -6.11
C ILE A 64 -7.70 -1.39 -4.88
N ARG A 65 -7.24 -2.31 -4.03
CA ARG A 65 -7.94 -2.71 -2.82
C ARG A 65 -6.98 -2.83 -1.64
N VAL A 66 -7.41 -2.33 -0.50
CA VAL A 66 -6.83 -2.63 0.81
C VAL A 66 -7.87 -3.44 1.58
N LEU A 67 -7.56 -4.70 1.84
CA LEU A 67 -8.41 -5.59 2.64
C LEU A 67 -8.10 -5.40 4.13
N TYR A 68 -9.07 -5.70 4.99
CA TYR A 68 -8.89 -5.71 6.43
C TYR A 68 -9.57 -6.94 7.03
N ASP A 69 -8.80 -7.76 7.74
CA ASP A 69 -9.27 -9.02 8.33
C ASP A 69 -9.77 -8.86 9.79
N GLY A 70 -9.95 -7.62 10.26
CA GLY A 70 -10.28 -7.32 11.64
C GLY A 70 -9.06 -7.12 12.55
N ARG A 71 -7.85 -7.42 12.07
CA ARG A 71 -6.60 -7.23 12.81
C ARG A 71 -5.50 -6.53 12.02
N ARG A 72 -5.35 -6.86 10.73
CA ARG A 72 -4.29 -6.37 9.84
C ARG A 72 -4.85 -6.04 8.47
N THR A 73 -4.23 -5.05 7.84
CA THR A 73 -4.51 -4.73 6.44
C THR A 73 -3.81 -5.72 5.52
N ARG A 74 -4.34 -5.92 4.32
CA ARG A 74 -3.68 -6.69 3.26
C ARG A 74 -3.80 -5.97 1.94
N CYS A 75 -2.71 -5.86 1.19
CA CYS A 75 -2.71 -5.18 -0.10
C CYS A 75 -1.87 -5.91 -1.16
N SER A 76 -2.13 -5.61 -2.44
CA SER A 76 -1.35 -6.13 -3.56
C SER A 76 -0.02 -5.38 -3.74
N ARG A 77 0.84 -5.85 -4.65
CA ARG A 77 2.12 -5.21 -4.97
C ARG A 77 1.96 -3.78 -5.48
N GLY A 78 0.98 -3.54 -6.35
CA GLY A 78 0.73 -2.18 -6.89
C GLY A 78 0.35 -1.20 -5.78
N VAL A 79 -0.46 -1.67 -4.83
CA VAL A 79 -0.87 -0.86 -3.67
C VAL A 79 0.29 -0.65 -2.70
N MET A 80 1.14 -1.64 -2.49
CA MET A 80 2.37 -1.48 -1.70
C MET A 80 3.27 -0.40 -2.30
N ALA A 81 3.46 -0.38 -3.63
CA ALA A 81 4.28 0.63 -4.27
C ALA A 81 3.69 2.05 -4.08
N LEU A 82 2.38 2.20 -4.28
CA LEU A 82 1.67 3.46 -4.04
C LEU A 82 1.77 3.91 -2.58
N TRP A 83 1.64 2.98 -1.64
CA TRP A 83 1.79 3.26 -0.21
C TRP A 83 3.17 3.81 0.13
N HIS A 84 4.23 3.18 -0.36
CA HIS A 84 5.59 3.68 -0.13
C HIS A 84 5.85 5.05 -0.75
N VAL A 85 5.28 5.34 -1.92
CA VAL A 85 5.34 6.69 -2.51
C VAL A 85 4.63 7.68 -1.58
N PHE A 86 3.45 7.33 -1.05
CA PHE A 86 2.74 8.15 -0.08
C PHE A 86 3.56 8.39 1.20
N GLU A 87 4.21 7.35 1.75
CA GLU A 87 5.06 7.48 2.94
C GLU A 87 6.22 8.45 2.73
N CYS A 88 6.95 8.30 1.62
CA CYS A 88 8.09 9.16 1.30
C CYS A 88 7.68 10.62 1.09
N PHE A 89 6.60 10.87 0.33
CA PHE A 89 6.28 12.22 -0.16
C PHE A 89 5.20 12.94 0.65
N CYS A 90 4.43 12.24 1.48
CA CYS A 90 3.37 12.85 2.29
C CYS A 90 3.59 12.70 3.79
N LEU A 91 4.24 11.64 4.25
CA LEU A 91 4.53 11.44 5.68
C LEU A 91 5.99 11.77 6.05
N GLY A 92 6.88 11.94 5.06
CA GLY A 92 8.30 12.20 5.30
C GLY A 92 9.03 11.02 5.95
N ARG A 93 8.47 9.81 5.88
CA ARG A 93 9.10 8.60 6.42
C ARG A 93 10.13 8.11 5.39
N GLN A 94 11.41 8.05 5.79
CA GLN A 94 12.44 7.36 4.99
C GLN A 94 12.26 5.84 5.16
N ILE A 95 12.14 5.13 4.03
CA ILE A 95 12.04 3.68 3.92
C ILE A 95 13.45 3.06 3.92
#